data_AF-A0A2D7IH95-F1
#
_entry.id   AF-A0A2D7IH95-F1
#
_cell.length_a   1.000
_cell.length_b   1.000
_cell.length_c   1.000
_cell.angle_alpha   90.00
_cell.angle_beta   90.00
_cell.angle_gamma   90.00
#
_symmetry.space_group_name_H-M   'P 1'
#
loop_
_entity.id
_entity.type
_entity.pdbx_description
1 polymer ?
#
loop_
_entity_poly.entity_id
_entity_poly.type
_entity_poly.pdbx_seq_one_letter_code
_entity_poly.pdbx_strand_id
1 'polypeptide(L)'
;MRKLIFFITIVSALVLIFSKIEIIHQNIYVNNVSEKISMIKEKIKLIFFFQVKEIKLKNVKNLDNEQIYKNLSFKVGEEYLFINLKKNLKNLLNINELESAKIVKKKNGIIEVLISEKEPFLFWLKKDKKIVIDKNGEVLNFKNANFTNLKLLSGENANKNINSFYKIIQKYPELENKIVKFDFIENYRWNIILNDKVKIMLPRRNFEKSLEILVKILKRDELNNKGYEYFDMRINNKILFK
;
A
#
# COMPACT_ATOMS: atom_id res chain seq x y z
N MET A 1 -45.07 -59.72 65.64
CA MET A 1 -43.90 -58.82 65.53
C MET A 1 -43.03 -59.07 64.28
N ARG A 2 -42.56 -60.29 63.99
CA ARG A 2 -41.69 -60.58 62.81
C ARG A 2 -42.24 -60.13 61.44
N LYS A 3 -43.53 -60.35 61.14
CA LYS A 3 -44.15 -59.96 59.87
C LYS A 3 -44.19 -58.43 59.66
N LEU A 4 -44.38 -57.67 60.74
CA LEU A 4 -44.44 -56.20 60.71
C LEU A 4 -43.05 -55.60 60.45
N ILE A 5 -42.00 -56.14 61.09
CA ILE A 5 -40.62 -55.72 60.88
C ILE A 5 -40.19 -56.01 59.44
N PHE A 6 -40.52 -57.19 58.92
CA PHE A 6 -40.24 -57.57 57.53
C PHE A 6 -40.92 -56.63 56.52
N PHE A 7 -42.18 -56.27 56.78
CA PHE A 7 -42.92 -55.32 55.96
C PHE A 7 -42.26 -53.92 55.97
N ILE A 8 -41.86 -53.40 57.14
CA ILE A 8 -41.18 -52.11 57.26
C ILE A 8 -39.82 -52.11 56.54
N THR A 9 -39.06 -53.21 56.59
CA THR A 9 -37.79 -53.33 55.86
C THR A 9 -37.97 -53.31 54.34
N ILE A 10 -39.06 -53.90 53.83
CA ILE A 10 -39.37 -53.88 52.39
C ILE A 10 -39.77 -52.48 51.95
N VAL A 11 -40.65 -51.81 52.72
CA VAL A 11 -41.11 -50.45 52.39
C VAL A 11 -39.95 -49.46 52.39
N SER A 12 -39.05 -49.53 53.38
CA SER A 12 -37.85 -48.66 53.42
C SER A 12 -36.89 -48.92 52.26
N ALA A 13 -36.69 -50.19 51.85
CA ALA A 13 -35.89 -50.52 50.68
C ALA A 13 -36.50 -49.94 49.38
N LEU A 14 -37.82 -49.99 49.23
CA LEU A 14 -38.52 -49.43 48.07
C LEU A 14 -38.39 -47.90 47.98
N VAL A 15 -38.48 -47.20 49.12
CA VAL A 15 -38.28 -45.73 49.18
C VAL A 15 -36.85 -45.36 48.76
N LEU A 16 -35.84 -46.12 49.20
CA LEU A 16 -34.45 -45.88 48.80
C LEU A 16 -34.24 -46.11 47.29
N ILE A 17 -34.88 -47.12 46.71
CA ILE A 17 -34.83 -47.38 45.27
C ILE A 17 -35.48 -46.23 44.48
N PHE A 18 -36.66 -45.78 44.90
CA PHE A 18 -37.35 -44.64 44.28
C PHE A 18 -36.52 -43.36 44.34
N SER A 19 -35.95 -43.03 45.50
CA SER A 19 -35.09 -41.86 45.64
C SER A 19 -33.85 -41.93 44.74
N LYS A 20 -33.24 -43.11 44.58
CA LYS A 20 -32.14 -43.33 43.64
C LYS A 20 -32.58 -43.13 42.19
N ILE A 21 -33.76 -43.62 41.81
CA ILE A 21 -34.31 -43.46 40.46
C ILE A 21 -34.55 -41.98 40.14
N GLU A 22 -35.10 -41.21 41.07
CA GLU A 22 -35.29 -39.76 40.89
C GLU A 22 -33.96 -39.01 40.75
N ILE A 23 -32.95 -39.33 41.58
CA ILE A 23 -31.61 -38.75 41.47
C ILE A 23 -30.96 -39.11 40.13
N ILE A 24 -31.11 -40.36 39.67
CA ILE A 24 -30.61 -40.79 38.36
C ILE A 24 -31.33 -40.02 37.24
N HIS A 25 -32.65 -39.84 37.32
CA HIS A 25 -33.41 -39.07 36.34
C HIS A 25 -32.99 -37.59 36.30
N GLN A 26 -32.79 -36.96 37.45
CA GLN A 26 -32.28 -35.58 37.51
C GLN A 26 -30.87 -35.48 36.94
N ASN A 27 -29.96 -36.40 37.26
CA ASN A 27 -28.61 -36.41 36.70
C ASN A 27 -28.61 -36.63 35.18
N ILE A 28 -29.46 -37.51 34.66
CA ILE A 28 -29.63 -37.71 33.21
C ILE A 28 -30.13 -36.42 32.55
N TYR A 29 -31.10 -35.74 33.17
CA TYR A 29 -31.63 -34.47 32.65
C TYR A 29 -30.57 -33.36 32.64
N VAL A 30 -29.83 -33.20 33.74
CA VAL A 30 -28.74 -32.20 33.87
C VAL A 30 -27.60 -32.49 32.90
N ASN A 31 -27.22 -33.76 32.70
CA ASN A 31 -26.20 -34.15 31.74
C ASN A 31 -26.62 -33.87 30.28
N ASN A 32 -27.87 -34.17 29.92
CA ASN A 32 -28.39 -33.86 28.58
C ASN A 32 -28.43 -32.36 28.29
N VAL A 33 -28.72 -31.54 29.30
CA VAL A 33 -28.70 -30.07 29.18
C VAL A 33 -27.27 -29.55 29.07
N SER A 34 -26.33 -30.07 29.87
CA SER A 34 -24.92 -29.64 29.83
C SER A 34 -24.24 -30.02 28.51
N GLU A 35 -24.54 -31.19 27.94
CA GLU A 35 -24.10 -31.60 26.60
C GLU A 35 -24.67 -30.70 25.50
N LYS A 36 -25.95 -30.34 25.56
CA LYS A 36 -26.54 -29.36 24.60
C LYS A 36 -25.88 -28.00 24.72
N ILE A 37 -25.59 -27.53 25.93
CA ILE A 37 -24.89 -26.27 26.17
C ILE A 37 -23.45 -26.34 25.63
N SER A 38 -22.74 -27.46 25.79
CA SER A 38 -21.38 -27.61 25.25
C SER A 38 -21.39 -27.61 23.71
N MET A 39 -22.34 -28.30 23.08
CA MET A 39 -22.54 -28.27 21.63
C MET A 39 -22.88 -26.88 21.10
N ILE A 40 -23.73 -26.12 21.81
CA ILE A 40 -24.07 -24.74 21.45
C ILE A 40 -22.84 -23.85 21.60
N LYS A 41 -22.06 -23.98 22.68
CA LYS A 41 -20.80 -23.26 22.87
C LYS A 41 -19.80 -23.58 21.76
N GLU A 42 -19.65 -24.85 21.36
CA GLU A 42 -18.78 -25.25 20.25
C GLU A 42 -19.26 -24.68 18.90
N LYS A 43 -20.56 -24.73 18.61
CA LYS A 43 -21.13 -24.10 17.40
C LYS A 43 -20.95 -22.59 17.37
N ILE A 44 -21.17 -21.90 18.50
CA ILE A 44 -20.93 -20.45 18.64
C ILE A 44 -19.43 -20.13 18.44
N LYS A 45 -18.55 -20.94 19.04
CA LYS A 45 -17.10 -20.79 18.90
C LYS A 45 -16.65 -20.98 17.44
N LEU A 46 -17.24 -21.95 16.73
CA LEU A 46 -17.04 -22.16 15.30
C LEU A 46 -17.48 -20.94 14.48
N ILE A 47 -18.64 -20.34 14.76
CA ILE A 47 -19.12 -19.12 14.07
C ILE A 47 -18.15 -17.95 14.27
N PHE A 48 -17.65 -17.74 15.49
CA PHE A 48 -16.62 -16.73 15.77
C PHE A 48 -15.27 -17.03 15.08
N PHE A 49 -14.96 -18.30 14.79
CA PHE A 49 -13.80 -18.68 13.97
C PHE A 49 -13.98 -18.34 12.49
N PHE A 50 -15.21 -18.19 12.03
CA PHE A 50 -15.55 -17.85 10.64
C PHE A 50 -15.87 -16.38 10.43
N GLN A 51 -15.57 -15.51 11.39
CA GLN A 51 -15.65 -14.06 11.21
C GLN A 51 -14.28 -13.42 11.03
N VAL A 52 -14.23 -12.30 10.31
CA VAL A 52 -13.04 -11.46 10.25
C VAL A 52 -12.83 -10.84 11.62
N LYS A 53 -11.77 -11.25 12.31
CA LYS A 53 -11.41 -10.69 13.62
C LYS A 53 -10.57 -9.45 13.49
N GLU A 54 -9.68 -9.42 12.49
CA GLU A 54 -8.69 -8.36 12.35
C GLU A 54 -8.26 -8.21 10.88
N ILE A 55 -8.06 -6.96 10.46
CA ILE A 55 -7.51 -6.61 9.15
C ILE A 55 -6.16 -5.91 9.37
N LYS A 56 -5.07 -6.60 9.04
CA LYS A 56 -3.71 -6.09 9.18
C LYS A 56 -3.22 -5.50 7.87
N LEU A 57 -3.05 -4.18 7.83
CA LEU A 57 -2.38 -3.50 6.73
C LEU A 57 -0.86 -3.60 6.93
N LYS A 58 -0.14 -3.95 5.87
CA LYS A 58 1.32 -4.10 5.88
C LYS A 58 1.95 -3.30 4.74
N ASN A 59 3.12 -2.73 5.02
CA ASN A 59 3.92 -1.93 4.09
C ASN A 59 3.27 -0.62 3.59
N VAL A 60 2.24 -0.13 4.29
CA VAL A 60 1.67 1.19 4.04
C VAL A 60 2.67 2.25 4.51
N LYS A 61 2.99 3.21 3.63
CA LYS A 61 3.95 4.29 3.88
C LYS A 61 3.27 5.66 3.82
N ASN A 62 2.65 5.97 2.69
CA ASN A 62 2.08 7.29 2.40
C ASN A 62 0.58 7.26 2.14
N LEU A 63 0.02 6.09 1.81
CA LEU A 63 -1.42 5.93 1.61
C LEU A 63 -2.18 6.12 2.93
N ASP A 64 -3.37 6.70 2.80
CA ASP A 64 -4.31 6.85 3.91
C ASP A 64 -4.99 5.50 4.19
N ASN A 65 -4.89 5.00 5.42
CA ASN A 65 -5.52 3.75 5.84
C ASN A 65 -7.03 3.77 5.60
N GLU A 66 -7.69 4.92 5.78
CA GLU A 66 -9.13 5.03 5.52
C GLU A 66 -9.47 4.79 4.05
N GLN A 67 -8.63 5.26 3.13
CA GLN A 67 -8.82 5.05 1.70
C GLN A 67 -8.73 3.56 1.37
N ILE A 68 -7.76 2.86 1.96
CA ILE A 68 -7.62 1.41 1.80
C ILE A 68 -8.85 0.68 2.32
N TYR A 69 -9.32 1.00 3.53
CA TYR A 69 -10.51 0.36 4.11
C TYR A 69 -11.79 0.65 3.32
N LYS A 70 -11.96 1.86 2.77
CA LYS A 70 -13.12 2.22 1.93
C LYS A 70 -13.20 1.40 0.63
N ASN A 71 -12.07 0.99 0.08
CA ASN A 71 -12.01 0.16 -1.13
C ASN A 71 -12.22 -1.33 -0.84
N LEU A 72 -12.10 -1.78 0.41
CA LEU A 72 -12.45 -3.15 0.79
C LEU A 72 -13.97 -3.29 0.92
N SER A 73 -14.51 -4.38 0.37
CA SER A 73 -15.93 -4.74 0.44
C SER A 73 -16.29 -5.53 1.71
N PHE A 74 -15.37 -5.64 2.66
CA PHE A 74 -15.58 -6.37 3.91
C PHE A 74 -15.01 -5.61 5.10
N LYS A 75 -15.56 -5.89 6.27
CA LYS A 75 -15.16 -5.28 7.55
C LYS A 75 -14.92 -6.35 8.62
N VAL A 76 -14.36 -5.92 9.74
CA VAL A 76 -14.29 -6.75 10.96
C VAL A 76 -15.72 -7.14 11.37
N GLY A 77 -15.92 -8.42 11.72
CA GLY A 77 -17.21 -9.01 12.06
C GLY A 77 -17.92 -9.73 10.90
N GLU A 78 -17.53 -9.50 9.65
CA GLU A 78 -18.13 -10.20 8.50
C GLU A 78 -17.65 -11.64 8.34
N GLU A 79 -18.37 -12.42 7.53
CA GLU A 79 -18.09 -13.84 7.28
C GLU A 79 -16.77 -14.04 6.51
N TYR A 80 -15.75 -14.50 7.23
CA TYR A 80 -14.39 -14.74 6.76
C TYR A 80 -14.32 -15.71 5.57
N LEU A 81 -15.14 -16.76 5.55
CA LEU A 81 -15.09 -17.78 4.50
C LEU A 81 -15.55 -17.24 3.14
N PHE A 82 -16.63 -16.47 3.11
CA PHE A 82 -17.28 -16.01 1.89
C PHE A 82 -16.65 -14.75 1.26
N ILE A 83 -15.61 -14.19 1.88
CA ILE A 83 -14.88 -13.05 1.32
C ILE A 83 -14.23 -13.44 -0.01
N ASN A 84 -14.64 -12.75 -1.07
CA ASN A 84 -14.08 -12.85 -2.40
C ASN A 84 -12.79 -12.01 -2.51
N LEU A 85 -11.64 -12.68 -2.40
CA LEU A 85 -10.33 -12.01 -2.47
C LEU A 85 -10.06 -11.35 -3.82
N LYS A 86 -10.51 -11.95 -4.93
CA LYS A 86 -10.28 -11.41 -6.28
C LYS A 86 -11.04 -10.10 -6.48
N LYS A 87 -12.28 -10.02 -6.03
CA LYS A 87 -13.09 -8.79 -6.09
C LYS A 87 -12.44 -7.67 -5.26
N ASN A 88 -12.06 -7.97 -4.03
CA ASN A 88 -11.42 -6.99 -3.15
C ASN A 88 -10.07 -6.52 -3.69
N LEU A 89 -9.28 -7.42 -4.27
CA LEU A 89 -8.02 -7.05 -4.92
C LEU A 89 -8.27 -6.09 -6.10
N LYS A 90 -9.26 -6.37 -6.95
CA LYS A 90 -9.65 -5.44 -8.03
C LYS A 90 -10.07 -4.08 -7.49
N ASN A 91 -10.84 -4.03 -6.41
CA ASN A 91 -11.24 -2.75 -5.83
C ASN A 91 -10.06 -1.96 -5.25
N LEU A 92 -9.07 -2.64 -4.66
CA LEU A 92 -7.84 -1.99 -4.17
C LEU A 92 -7.02 -1.41 -5.33
N LEU A 93 -6.96 -2.11 -6.47
CA LEU A 93 -6.27 -1.64 -7.68
C LEU A 93 -6.93 -0.41 -8.33
N ASN A 94 -8.12 0.00 -7.88
CA ASN A 94 -8.71 1.28 -8.29
C ASN A 94 -8.07 2.49 -7.57
N ILE A 95 -7.26 2.24 -6.53
CA ILE A 95 -6.46 3.29 -5.86
C ILE A 95 -5.28 3.59 -6.78
N ASN A 96 -5.24 4.80 -7.34
CA ASN A 96 -4.24 5.19 -8.33
C ASN A 96 -2.80 5.12 -7.79
N GLU A 97 -2.59 5.46 -6.52
CA GLU A 97 -1.28 5.45 -5.86
C GLU A 97 -0.78 4.04 -5.50
N LEU A 98 -1.58 3.01 -5.75
CA LEU A 98 -1.25 1.62 -5.43
C LEU A 98 -0.65 0.94 -6.67
N GLU A 99 0.59 0.48 -6.55
CA GLU A 99 1.30 -0.26 -7.60
C GLU A 99 0.82 -1.72 -7.62
N SER A 100 0.74 -2.34 -6.45
CA SER A 100 0.19 -3.68 -6.30
C SER A 100 -0.32 -3.95 -4.89
N ALA A 101 -1.19 -4.95 -4.76
CA ALA A 101 -1.67 -5.41 -3.47
C ALA A 101 -1.75 -6.93 -3.44
N LYS A 102 -1.67 -7.50 -2.24
CA LYS A 102 -1.92 -8.92 -2.01
C LYS A 102 -2.74 -9.10 -0.74
N ILE A 103 -3.86 -9.79 -0.86
CA ILE A 103 -4.73 -10.10 0.26
C ILE A 103 -4.51 -11.57 0.65
N VAL A 104 -4.14 -11.81 1.90
CA VAL A 104 -3.84 -13.14 2.43
C VAL A 104 -4.76 -13.43 3.61
N LYS A 105 -5.54 -14.51 3.47
CA LYS A 105 -6.31 -15.10 4.55
C LYS A 105 -5.35 -15.84 5.50
N LYS A 106 -5.31 -15.42 6.77
CA LYS A 106 -4.54 -16.06 7.85
C LYS A 106 -5.47 -16.79 8.82
N LYS A 107 -4.92 -17.75 9.57
CA LYS A 107 -5.67 -18.48 10.60
C LYS A 107 -6.34 -17.52 11.59
N ASN A 108 -7.36 -18.02 12.29
CA ASN A 108 -8.05 -17.31 13.37
C ASN A 108 -8.79 -16.03 12.91
N GLY A 109 -9.27 -15.98 11.67
CA GLY A 109 -10.07 -14.85 11.18
C GLY A 109 -9.26 -13.59 10.85
N ILE A 110 -7.94 -13.68 10.74
CA ILE A 110 -7.07 -12.54 10.40
C ILE A 110 -6.94 -12.43 8.89
N ILE A 111 -7.07 -11.21 8.36
CA ILE A 111 -6.78 -10.92 6.94
C ILE A 111 -5.61 -9.94 6.89
N GLU A 112 -4.56 -10.34 6.18
CA GLU A 112 -3.43 -9.46 5.88
C GLU A 112 -3.60 -8.84 4.50
N VAL A 113 -3.41 -7.54 4.42
CA VAL A 113 -3.37 -6.79 3.16
C VAL A 113 -1.97 -6.20 3.03
N LEU A 114 -1.18 -6.80 2.14
CA LEU A 114 0.15 -6.34 1.78
C LEU A 114 0.00 -5.30 0.67
N ILE A 115 0.48 -4.08 0.92
CA ILE A 115 0.36 -2.96 -0.01
C ILE A 115 1.75 -2.64 -0.58
N SER A 116 1.80 -2.39 -1.89
CA SER A 116 2.94 -1.77 -2.57
C SER A 116 2.46 -0.48 -3.20
N GLU A 117 2.98 0.65 -2.72
CA GLU A 117 2.65 1.98 -3.23
C GLU A 117 3.52 2.30 -4.45
N LYS A 118 3.02 3.15 -5.35
CA LYS A 118 3.83 3.77 -6.41
C LYS A 118 4.88 4.66 -5.78
N GLU A 119 6.07 4.67 -6.38
CA GLU A 119 7.16 5.49 -5.88
C GLU A 119 7.03 6.95 -6.35
N PRO A 120 6.98 7.90 -5.40
CA PRO A 120 7.10 9.33 -5.70
C PRO A 120 8.42 9.61 -6.40
N PHE A 121 8.36 10.37 -7.49
CA PHE A 121 9.53 10.58 -8.34
C PHE A 121 9.90 12.06 -8.49
N LEU A 122 8.94 12.92 -8.82
CA LEU A 122 9.18 14.35 -9.01
C LEU A 122 8.05 15.20 -8.42
N PHE A 123 8.37 16.45 -8.12
CA PHE A 123 7.39 17.50 -7.86
C PHE A 123 7.10 18.29 -9.15
N TRP A 124 5.92 18.08 -9.73
CA TRP A 124 5.43 18.88 -10.83
C TRP A 124 4.79 20.19 -10.34
N LEU A 125 5.39 21.32 -10.73
CA LEU A 125 4.89 22.66 -10.51
C LEU A 125 3.87 23.03 -11.58
N LYS A 126 2.60 23.06 -11.18
CA LYS A 126 1.48 23.45 -12.05
C LYS A 126 0.65 24.53 -11.37
N LYS A 127 0.60 25.73 -11.97
CA LYS A 127 -0.16 26.88 -11.43
C LYS A 127 0.15 27.12 -9.94
N ASP A 128 1.43 27.23 -9.62
CA ASP A 128 1.97 27.45 -8.27
C ASP A 128 1.70 26.35 -7.24
N LYS A 129 1.13 25.21 -7.66
CA LYS A 129 0.95 24.03 -6.82
C LYS A 129 2.03 23.00 -7.12
N LYS A 130 2.63 22.44 -6.06
CA LYS A 130 3.49 21.26 -6.11
C LYS A 130 2.62 20.01 -6.11
N ILE A 131 2.69 19.23 -7.18
CA ILE A 131 1.97 17.97 -7.34
C ILE A 131 3.00 16.86 -7.43
N VAL A 132 2.82 15.77 -6.68
CA VAL A 132 3.71 14.62 -6.75
C VAL A 132 3.36 13.78 -7.98
N ILE A 133 4.37 13.36 -8.72
CA ILE A 133 4.20 12.43 -9.85
C ILE A 133 5.14 11.24 -9.72
N ASP A 134 4.77 10.12 -10.35
CA ASP A 134 5.61 8.93 -10.49
C ASP A 134 6.57 9.03 -11.70
N LYS A 135 7.36 7.97 -11.92
CA LYS A 135 8.29 7.85 -13.06
C LYS A 135 7.60 7.86 -14.44
N ASN A 136 6.31 7.54 -14.50
CA ASN A 136 5.52 7.53 -15.73
C ASN A 136 4.84 8.87 -15.99
N GLY A 137 4.90 9.80 -15.02
CA GLY A 137 4.24 11.09 -15.10
C GLY A 137 2.80 11.09 -14.60
N GLU A 138 2.37 10.02 -13.95
CA GLU A 138 1.07 9.91 -13.30
C GLU A 138 1.06 10.72 -12.02
N VAL A 139 -0.04 11.44 -11.77
CA VAL A 139 -0.22 12.25 -10.57
C VAL A 139 -0.52 11.34 -9.38
N LEU A 140 0.20 11.50 -8.28
CA LEU A 140 0.00 10.77 -7.03
C LEU A 140 -0.53 11.74 -5.96
N ASN A 141 -1.67 11.43 -5.36
CA ASN A 141 -2.33 12.27 -4.36
C ASN A 141 -2.20 11.67 -2.95
N PHE A 142 -0.98 11.59 -2.44
CA PHE A 142 -0.76 11.18 -1.06
C PHE A 142 -1.20 12.28 -0.09
N LYS A 143 -2.10 11.97 0.85
CA LYS A 143 -2.61 12.94 1.83
C LYS A 143 -1.59 13.31 2.91
N ASN A 144 -0.79 12.35 3.35
CA ASN A 144 0.04 12.46 4.56
C ASN A 144 1.55 12.46 4.26
N ALA A 145 1.94 12.75 3.01
CA ALA A 145 3.33 12.56 2.60
C ALA A 145 4.14 13.86 2.59
N ASN A 146 5.22 13.86 3.36
CA ASN A 146 6.23 14.92 3.37
C ASN A 146 7.47 14.48 2.59
N PHE A 147 7.44 14.63 1.27
CA PHE A 147 8.62 14.34 0.44
C PHE A 147 9.58 15.54 0.44
N THR A 148 10.84 15.33 0.81
CA THR A 148 11.83 16.42 0.90
C THR A 148 12.86 16.42 -0.23
N ASN A 149 13.09 15.27 -0.88
CA ASN A 149 14.25 15.06 -1.76
C ASN A 149 13.89 14.84 -3.23
N LEU A 150 12.67 15.18 -3.66
CA LEU A 150 12.25 15.03 -5.06
C LEU A 150 12.70 16.25 -5.88
N LYS A 151 13.23 16.00 -7.08
CA LYS A 151 13.58 17.06 -8.04
C LYS A 151 12.29 17.73 -8.55
N LEU A 152 12.42 18.98 -8.99
CA LEU A 152 11.31 19.77 -9.50
C LEU A 152 11.10 19.52 -11.00
N LEU A 153 9.85 19.55 -11.45
CA LEU A 153 9.44 19.54 -12.84
C LEU A 153 8.54 20.75 -13.09
N SER A 154 8.78 21.55 -14.11
CA SER A 154 7.90 22.67 -14.49
C SER A 154 7.54 22.61 -15.95
N GLY A 155 6.46 23.30 -16.32
CA GLY A 155 5.96 23.37 -17.68
C GLY A 155 4.63 22.66 -17.86
N GLU A 156 3.85 23.15 -18.81
CA GLU A 156 2.62 22.49 -19.24
C GLU A 156 2.96 21.16 -19.90
N ASN A 157 2.13 20.12 -19.71
CA ASN A 157 2.33 18.77 -20.26
C ASN A 157 3.71 18.13 -19.98
N ALA A 158 4.51 18.68 -19.06
CA ALA A 158 5.84 18.18 -18.74
C ALA A 158 5.78 16.75 -18.19
N ASN A 159 4.77 16.46 -17.34
CA ASN A 159 4.53 15.14 -16.78
C ASN A 159 4.33 14.07 -17.86
N LYS A 160 3.64 14.38 -18.97
CA LYS A 160 3.41 13.42 -20.06
C LYS A 160 4.69 13.06 -20.83
N ASN A 161 5.69 13.94 -20.80
CA ASN A 161 6.92 13.81 -21.57
C ASN A 161 8.14 13.43 -20.71
N ILE A 162 8.00 13.43 -19.38
CA ILE A 162 9.13 13.24 -18.48
C ILE A 162 9.71 11.83 -18.55
N ASN A 163 8.89 10.80 -18.75
CA ASN A 163 9.35 9.41 -18.78
C ASN A 163 10.37 9.17 -19.90
N SER A 164 10.05 9.58 -21.13
CA SER A 164 10.93 9.42 -22.29
C SER A 164 12.19 10.28 -22.17
N PHE A 165 12.04 11.51 -21.66
CA PHE A 165 13.18 12.39 -21.41
C PHE A 165 14.12 11.83 -20.34
N TYR A 166 13.58 11.38 -19.20
CA TYR A 166 14.38 10.91 -18.07
C TYR A 166 15.17 9.62 -18.39
N LYS A 167 14.62 8.74 -19.24
CA LYS A 167 15.35 7.56 -19.74
C LYS A 167 16.66 7.92 -20.45
N ILE A 168 16.73 9.09 -21.09
CA ILE A 168 17.97 9.58 -21.72
C ILE A 168 18.91 10.15 -20.65
N ILE A 169 18.37 10.89 -19.68
CA ILE A 169 19.15 11.43 -18.55
C ILE A 169 19.83 10.34 -17.73
N GLN A 170 19.14 9.22 -17.49
CA GLN A 170 19.68 8.07 -16.74
C GLN A 170 20.92 7.43 -17.37
N LYS A 171 21.19 7.68 -18.65
CA LYS A 171 22.43 7.25 -19.31
C LYS A 171 23.66 8.02 -18.80
N TYR A 172 23.45 9.15 -18.11
CA TYR A 172 24.49 10.05 -17.62
C TYR A 172 24.34 10.28 -16.10
N PRO A 173 24.62 9.26 -15.26
CA PRO A 173 24.36 9.32 -13.82
C PRO A 173 25.10 10.45 -13.09
N GLU A 174 26.32 10.78 -13.52
CA GLU A 174 27.08 11.91 -12.96
C GLU A 174 26.38 13.25 -13.16
N LEU A 175 25.74 13.45 -14.33
CA LEU A 175 24.94 14.63 -14.61
C LEU A 175 23.64 14.57 -13.82
N GLU A 176 22.93 13.43 -13.87
CA GLU A 176 21.65 13.19 -13.19
C GLU A 176 21.68 13.53 -11.70
N ASN A 177 22.79 13.19 -11.02
CA ASN A 177 23.00 13.44 -9.60
C ASN A 177 23.10 14.94 -9.26
N LYS A 178 23.51 15.78 -10.21
CA LYS A 178 23.60 17.22 -10.04
C LYS A 178 22.27 17.93 -10.34
N ILE A 179 21.31 17.27 -11.00
CA ILE A 179 20.06 17.92 -11.42
C ILE A 179 19.13 18.14 -10.23
N VAL A 180 18.61 19.37 -10.11
CA VAL A 180 17.58 19.73 -9.12
C VAL A 180 16.23 20.04 -9.76
N LYS A 181 16.20 20.45 -11.04
CA LYS A 181 14.96 20.82 -11.72
C LYS A 181 15.01 20.55 -13.22
N PHE A 182 13.87 20.16 -13.77
CA PHE A 182 13.59 20.05 -15.20
C PHE A 182 12.52 21.07 -15.59
N ASP A 183 12.78 21.88 -16.62
CA ASP A 183 11.79 22.81 -17.16
C ASP A 183 11.42 22.40 -18.58
N PHE A 184 10.15 22.10 -18.81
CA PHE A 184 9.61 21.88 -20.14
C PHE A 184 9.03 23.19 -20.67
N ILE A 185 9.71 23.75 -21.66
CA ILE A 185 9.42 25.07 -22.22
C ILE A 185 8.58 24.89 -23.49
N GLU A 186 7.46 25.62 -23.53
CA GLU A 186 6.55 25.74 -24.69
C GLU A 186 6.11 24.39 -25.29
N ASN A 187 6.05 23.33 -24.48
CA ASN A 187 5.66 21.98 -24.90
C ASN A 187 6.60 21.29 -25.91
N TYR A 188 7.85 21.74 -26.09
CA TYR A 188 8.76 21.06 -27.03
C TYR A 188 10.24 21.03 -26.63
N ARG A 189 10.66 21.73 -25.58
CA ARG A 189 12.08 21.86 -25.24
C ARG A 189 12.32 21.69 -23.75
N TRP A 190 13.45 21.08 -23.41
CA TRP A 190 13.87 20.88 -22.04
C TRP A 190 14.98 21.84 -21.64
N ASN A 191 14.88 22.41 -20.44
CA ASN A 191 16.04 22.88 -19.69
C ASN A 191 16.28 21.96 -18.51
N ILE A 192 17.53 21.87 -18.11
CA ILE A 192 17.97 21.20 -16.89
C ILE A 192 18.62 22.28 -16.00
N ILE A 193 18.30 22.27 -14.72
CA ILE A 193 18.92 23.13 -13.73
C ILE A 193 19.65 22.25 -12.73
N LEU A 194 20.92 22.57 -12.52
CA LEU A 194 21.79 21.86 -11.61
C LEU A 194 21.78 22.48 -10.20
N ASN A 195 22.33 21.76 -9.22
CA ASN A 195 22.38 22.16 -7.82
C ASN A 195 23.20 23.43 -7.56
N ASP A 196 24.19 23.69 -8.39
CA ASP A 196 24.98 24.93 -8.45
C ASP A 196 24.28 26.08 -9.19
N LYS A 197 23.00 25.89 -9.56
CA LYS A 197 22.14 26.83 -10.32
C LYS A 197 22.52 27.00 -11.79
N VAL A 198 23.48 26.23 -12.32
CA VAL A 198 23.79 26.22 -13.75
C VAL A 198 22.57 25.76 -14.55
N LYS A 199 22.24 26.50 -15.62
CA LYS A 199 21.14 26.15 -16.53
C LYS A 199 21.65 25.55 -17.83
N ILE A 200 21.24 24.34 -18.16
CA ILE A 200 21.50 23.70 -19.45
C ILE A 200 20.25 23.82 -20.32
N MET A 201 20.34 24.51 -21.44
CA MET A 201 19.25 24.70 -22.39
C MET A 201 19.41 23.75 -23.57
N LEU A 202 18.61 22.70 -23.61
CA LEU A 202 18.72 21.67 -24.64
C LEU A 202 18.06 22.11 -25.95
N PRO A 203 18.52 21.60 -27.11
CA PRO A 203 17.81 21.80 -28.37
C PRO A 203 16.51 20.99 -28.39
N ARG A 204 15.58 21.39 -29.26
CA ARG A 204 14.32 20.66 -29.47
C ARG A 204 14.53 19.25 -30.02
N ARG A 205 15.50 19.08 -30.93
CA ARG A 205 15.82 17.82 -31.61
C ARG A 205 17.23 17.39 -31.24
N ASN A 206 17.50 16.09 -31.27
CA ASN A 206 18.84 15.53 -31.06
C ASN A 206 19.51 15.98 -29.74
N PHE A 207 18.72 16.24 -28.69
CA PHE A 207 19.27 16.66 -27.40
C PHE A 207 20.11 15.57 -26.73
N GLU A 208 19.86 14.28 -27.03
CA GLU A 208 20.71 13.18 -26.55
C GLU A 208 22.16 13.32 -27.02
N LYS A 209 22.38 13.55 -28.32
CA LYS A 209 23.72 13.80 -28.86
C LYS A 209 24.35 15.05 -28.25
N SER A 210 23.54 16.06 -27.98
CA SER A 210 24.00 17.29 -27.33
C SER A 210 24.48 16.96 -25.91
N LEU A 211 23.67 16.29 -25.10
CA LEU A 211 24.04 15.85 -23.75
C LEU A 211 25.32 15.02 -23.75
N GLU A 212 25.49 14.12 -24.71
CA GLU A 212 26.72 13.33 -24.86
C GLU A 212 27.96 14.23 -25.04
N ILE A 213 27.88 15.23 -25.91
CA ILE A 213 28.97 16.19 -26.15
C ILE A 213 29.23 17.00 -24.89
N LEU A 214 28.18 17.51 -24.22
CA LEU A 214 28.31 18.28 -22.98
C LEU A 214 29.00 17.46 -21.90
N VAL A 215 28.58 16.21 -21.67
CA VAL A 215 29.19 15.33 -20.67
C VAL A 215 30.65 15.04 -21.00
N LYS A 216 30.99 14.81 -22.28
CA LYS A 216 32.39 14.64 -22.71
C LYS A 216 33.24 15.88 -22.43
N ILE A 217 32.68 17.07 -22.65
CA ILE A 217 33.34 18.34 -22.33
C ILE A 217 33.52 18.44 -20.81
N LEU A 218 32.45 18.39 -20.03
CA LEU A 218 32.50 18.49 -18.57
C LEU A 218 33.47 17.48 -17.89
N LYS A 219 33.72 16.32 -18.52
CA LYS A 219 34.71 15.32 -18.06
C LYS A 219 36.15 15.65 -18.42
N ARG A 220 36.39 16.23 -19.59
CA ARG A 220 37.75 16.52 -20.10
C ARG A 220 38.31 17.82 -19.55
N ASP A 221 37.41 18.74 -19.23
CA ASP A 221 37.73 20.15 -19.11
C ASP A 221 37.75 20.56 -17.64
N GLU A 222 38.72 21.42 -17.27
CA GLU A 222 38.75 22.15 -15.98
C GLU A 222 37.56 23.12 -15.81
N LEU A 223 36.66 23.18 -16.81
CA LEU A 223 35.41 23.93 -16.81
C LEU A 223 34.51 23.57 -15.60
N ASN A 224 34.66 22.37 -15.02
CA ASN A 224 33.94 22.02 -13.77
C ASN A 224 34.20 23.03 -12.63
N ASN A 225 35.29 23.80 -12.67
CA ASN A 225 35.66 24.80 -11.66
C ASN A 225 35.38 26.27 -12.06
N LYS A 226 34.78 26.54 -13.23
CA LYS A 226 34.68 27.90 -13.79
C LYS A 226 33.38 28.66 -13.51
N GLY A 227 32.50 28.17 -12.63
CA GLY A 227 31.38 28.96 -12.12
C GLY A 227 30.40 29.46 -13.20
N TYR A 228 30.07 28.62 -14.17
CA TYR A 228 29.16 28.97 -15.26
C TYR A 228 27.77 29.34 -14.76
N GLU A 229 27.10 30.24 -15.47
CA GLU A 229 25.68 30.54 -15.32
C GLU A 229 24.84 29.60 -16.18
N TYR A 230 25.25 29.31 -17.42
CA TYR A 230 24.48 28.47 -18.33
C TYR A 230 25.30 27.81 -19.44
N PHE A 231 24.74 26.73 -19.99
CA PHE A 231 25.13 26.10 -21.25
C PHE A 231 23.94 26.12 -22.20
N ASP A 232 24.01 26.92 -23.25
CA ASP A 232 22.99 27.02 -24.30
C ASP A 232 23.39 26.18 -25.51
N MET A 233 22.59 25.14 -25.75
CA MET A 233 22.80 24.14 -26.77
C MET A 233 21.68 24.16 -27.82
N ARG A 234 20.87 25.23 -27.84
CA ARG A 234 19.72 25.35 -28.75
C ARG A 234 20.14 25.38 -30.22
N ILE A 235 21.36 25.84 -30.50
CA ILE A 235 21.94 25.85 -31.83
C ILE A 235 22.63 24.51 -32.05
N ASN A 236 22.23 23.79 -33.11
CA ASN A 236 22.81 22.50 -33.44
C ASN A 236 24.35 22.56 -33.49
N ASN A 237 24.99 21.60 -32.83
CA ASN A 237 26.44 21.42 -32.78
C ASN A 237 27.21 22.61 -32.19
N LYS A 238 26.56 23.53 -31.47
CA LYS A 238 27.22 24.61 -30.76
C LYS A 238 26.82 24.59 -29.28
N ILE A 239 27.76 24.96 -28.43
CA ILE A 239 27.51 25.19 -27.00
C ILE A 239 27.99 26.60 -26.73
N LEU A 240 27.07 27.48 -26.35
CA LEU A 240 27.38 28.80 -25.83
C LEU A 240 27.34 28.72 -24.32
N PHE A 241 28.35 29.22 -23.63
CA PHE A 241 28.38 29.25 -22.18
C PHE A 241 28.78 30.62 -21.70
N LYS A 242 28.32 30.98 -20.51
CA LYS A 242 28.68 32.19 -19.79
C LYS A 242 28.96 31.80 -18.35
#